data_AF-A0A381ZDU7-F1
#
_entry.id   AF-A0A381ZDU7-F1
#
_cell.length_a   1.000
_cell.length_b   1.000
_cell.length_c   1.000
_cell.angle_alpha   90.00
_cell.angle_beta   90.00
_cell.angle_gamma   90.00
#
_symmetry.space_group_name_H-M   'P 1'
#
loop_
_entity.id
_entity.type
_entity.pdbx_description
1 polymer ?
#
loop_
_entity_poly.entity_id
_entity_poly.type
_entity_poly.pdbx_seq_one_letter_code
_entity_poly.pdbx_strand_id
1 'polypeptide(L)'
;MPRSDLIDKVTGKARYTEDIVVPDMLEGRILHSTRPHANLKSIDTSVAEQVPGVVAVITHKDLPPDRFSRSTMAEALPDWAFAFERQDQFILSEKARYIGDCIAAVAAETIEAAEQALALITVEYEDLPAVFDPLAALERDAPQIHPDVDGNVALDANYAYNKGDVEAAFRAAEATVEFSGSTSRQKHFHLETDAAIAWWSTDGRLHIISPSQGPHLARRHFAKRVFPDLSEGQIQWESPTIGGGFGARLALGVEPVAAALAKVVDRPVRVTMTREEDFRGYSSRTDQHQTIRMAVDKDGTLTAIQHHVIGDSGAYMSHSGTTCLSNVKTQLGLFRCENVEGHVTVAYTNTPTTAGFRGYGNPEGAFVSQQAIDMCAEKVGISPIDIRLKNIRTEGEPSLLESVPLEHTRLRECIMSGAERFGWNDKWAGWGVKKMGRRRRGVGMAVVGHASGAGGHLLEHSSAIFKVMEDGSANLIVSPSEMGQGILGVLAQIGAEASGLEYDKIRTVTGDTDVTMFDIGSHASRSTLVIGNAVADAGQQIKTQIRKLAVDHFAL
;
A
#
# COMPACT_ATOMS: atom_id res chain seq x y z
N MET A 1 6.82 -23.04 16.25
CA MET A 1 7.66 -23.57 15.17
C MET A 1 8.49 -22.43 14.59
N PRO A 2 9.81 -22.58 14.40
CA PRO A 2 10.63 -21.52 13.81
C PRO A 2 10.24 -21.28 12.35
N ARG A 3 10.27 -20.02 11.91
CA ARG A 3 10.02 -19.65 10.51
C ARG A 3 11.10 -20.26 9.60
N SER A 4 10.69 -20.78 8.43
CA SER A 4 11.55 -21.55 7.52
C SER A 4 12.71 -20.73 6.93
N ASP A 5 12.51 -19.42 6.79
CA ASP A 5 13.46 -18.45 6.25
C ASP A 5 14.34 -17.79 7.32
N LEU A 6 14.27 -18.21 8.59
CA LEU A 6 15.02 -17.58 9.69
C LEU A 6 16.53 -17.71 9.50
N ILE A 7 17.00 -18.93 9.21
CA ILE A 7 18.42 -19.27 9.18
C ILE A 7 19.12 -18.45 8.09
N ASP A 8 18.51 -18.33 6.91
CA ASP A 8 19.10 -17.58 5.81
C ASP A 8 19.21 -16.10 6.14
N LYS A 9 18.23 -15.52 6.83
CA LYS A 9 18.24 -14.11 7.27
C LYS A 9 19.32 -13.84 8.31
N VAL A 10 19.49 -14.70 9.32
CA VAL A 10 20.47 -14.49 10.39
C VAL A 10 21.91 -14.88 9.99
N THR A 11 22.09 -15.63 8.91
CA THR A 11 23.42 -16.02 8.40
C THR A 11 23.87 -15.21 7.18
N GLY A 12 23.05 -14.27 6.69
CA GLY A 12 23.36 -13.48 5.50
C GLY A 12 23.27 -14.26 4.19
N LYS A 13 22.56 -15.39 4.17
CA LYS A 13 22.33 -16.21 2.97
C LYS A 13 21.05 -15.83 2.22
N ALA A 14 20.12 -15.16 2.89
CA ALA A 14 18.93 -14.62 2.24
C ALA A 14 19.35 -13.61 1.18
N ARG A 15 18.83 -13.77 -0.04
CA ARG A 15 19.11 -12.90 -1.18
C ARG A 15 17.97 -11.90 -1.35
N TYR A 16 18.31 -10.63 -1.26
CA TYR A 16 17.46 -9.49 -1.62
C TYR A 16 17.69 -9.12 -3.09
N THR A 17 16.88 -8.20 -3.65
CA THR A 17 17.00 -7.88 -5.09
C THR A 17 18.39 -7.38 -5.45
N GLU A 18 19.01 -6.55 -4.62
CA GLU A 18 20.35 -6.01 -4.86
C GLU A 18 21.48 -7.07 -4.78
N ASP A 19 21.25 -8.18 -4.06
CA ASP A 19 22.23 -9.27 -3.91
C ASP A 19 22.28 -10.22 -5.11
N ILE A 20 21.34 -10.09 -6.04
CA ILE A 20 21.19 -10.94 -7.21
C ILE A 20 22.07 -10.40 -8.33
N VAL A 21 22.80 -11.31 -8.97
CA VAL A 21 23.67 -11.02 -10.11
C VAL A 21 23.20 -11.85 -11.29
N VAL A 22 22.82 -11.17 -12.37
CA VAL A 22 22.56 -11.79 -13.67
C VAL A 22 23.84 -11.64 -14.52
N PRO A 23 24.27 -12.66 -15.27
CA PRO A 23 25.44 -12.54 -16.13
C PRO A 23 25.33 -11.36 -17.11
N ASP A 24 26.44 -10.63 -17.30
CA ASP A 24 26.54 -9.48 -18.21
C ASP A 24 25.62 -8.28 -17.85
N MET A 25 25.22 -8.18 -16.58
CA MET A 25 24.34 -7.13 -16.08
C MET A 25 25.05 -5.78 -15.96
N LEU A 26 24.36 -4.73 -16.43
CA LEU A 26 24.74 -3.32 -16.30
C LEU A 26 24.12 -2.67 -15.07
N GLU A 27 24.72 -1.56 -14.65
CA GLU A 27 24.24 -0.72 -13.56
C GLU A 27 23.45 0.47 -14.13
N GLY A 28 22.21 0.58 -13.68
CA GLY A 28 21.28 1.63 -14.04
C GLY A 28 21.20 2.71 -12.97
N ARG A 29 21.14 3.99 -13.38
CA ARG A 29 20.90 5.15 -12.51
C ARG A 29 19.92 6.14 -13.14
N ILE A 30 19.21 6.88 -12.29
CA ILE A 30 18.15 7.81 -12.69
C ILE A 30 18.59 9.24 -12.41
N LEU A 31 18.49 10.12 -13.40
CA LEU A 31 18.57 11.56 -13.18
C LEU A 31 17.24 12.04 -12.62
N HIS A 32 17.24 12.47 -11.37
CA HIS A 32 16.07 13.05 -10.72
C HIS A 32 16.00 14.57 -10.88
N SER A 33 14.79 15.10 -11.02
CA SER A 33 14.55 16.55 -11.05
C SER A 33 15.01 17.21 -9.75
N THR A 34 15.71 18.33 -9.90
CA THR A 34 16.05 19.24 -8.79
C THR A 34 15.04 20.39 -8.66
N ARG A 35 14.06 20.46 -9.55
CA ARG A 35 13.02 21.51 -9.59
C ARG A 35 11.68 20.96 -9.09
N PRO A 36 10.96 21.72 -8.24
CA PRO A 36 9.65 21.29 -7.75
C PRO A 36 8.57 21.41 -8.82
N HIS A 37 8.70 22.34 -9.77
CA HIS A 37 7.78 22.49 -10.87
C HIS A 37 8.47 23.22 -12.03
N ALA A 38 8.67 22.54 -13.16
CA ALA A 38 9.32 23.17 -14.32
C ALA A 38 9.00 22.42 -15.63
N ASN A 39 8.91 23.17 -16.74
CA ASN A 39 8.97 22.58 -18.07
C ASN A 39 10.42 22.25 -18.42
N LEU A 40 10.65 21.12 -19.09
CA LEU A 40 11.96 20.80 -19.65
C LEU A 40 12.04 21.41 -21.05
N LYS A 41 12.91 22.43 -21.23
CA LYS A 41 13.15 23.06 -22.54
C LYS A 41 14.03 22.18 -23.41
N SER A 42 15.09 21.63 -22.81
CA SER A 42 16.02 20.73 -23.49
C SER A 42 16.71 19.80 -22.48
N ILE A 43 17.16 18.64 -22.97
CA ILE A 43 18.02 17.69 -22.26
C ILE A 43 19.17 17.37 -23.22
N ASP A 44 20.40 17.63 -22.79
CA ASP A 44 21.62 17.29 -23.53
C ASP A 44 22.34 16.14 -22.82
N THR A 45 22.41 15.00 -23.51
CA THR A 45 23.06 13.76 -23.07
C THR A 45 24.41 13.53 -23.75
N SER A 46 24.81 14.39 -24.69
CA SER A 46 25.92 14.13 -25.61
C SER A 46 27.28 13.94 -24.93
N VAL A 47 27.51 14.63 -23.81
CA VAL A 47 28.73 14.49 -23.00
C VAL A 47 28.66 13.25 -22.10
N ALA A 48 27.49 12.95 -21.56
CA ALA A 48 27.25 11.78 -20.71
C ALA A 48 27.45 10.47 -21.49
N GLU A 49 27.00 10.42 -22.75
CA GLU A 49 27.18 9.27 -23.66
C GLU A 49 28.65 8.95 -23.98
N GLN A 50 29.56 9.92 -23.81
CA GLN A 50 30.99 9.73 -24.10
C GLN A 50 31.79 9.24 -22.89
N VAL A 51 31.17 9.11 -21.71
CA VAL A 51 31.85 8.62 -20.52
C VAL A 51 32.26 7.15 -20.71
N PRO A 52 33.54 6.79 -20.50
CA PRO A 52 33.97 5.39 -20.62
C PRO A 52 33.16 4.46 -19.72
N GLY A 53 32.59 3.41 -20.31
CA GLY A 53 31.74 2.44 -19.61
C GLY A 53 30.25 2.76 -19.65
N VAL A 54 29.82 3.93 -20.16
CA VAL A 54 28.40 4.17 -20.46
C VAL A 54 28.01 3.39 -21.71
N VAL A 55 26.88 2.69 -21.62
CA VAL A 55 26.30 1.91 -22.74
C VAL A 55 25.14 2.66 -23.38
N ALA A 56 24.27 3.25 -22.57
CA ALA A 56 23.17 4.07 -23.05
C ALA A 56 22.77 5.15 -22.05
N VAL A 57 22.27 6.26 -22.59
CA VAL A 57 21.52 7.29 -21.87
C VAL A 57 20.15 7.40 -22.54
N ILE A 58 19.08 7.35 -21.76
CA ILE A 58 17.71 7.43 -22.26
C ILE A 58 16.95 8.59 -21.60
N THR A 59 16.02 9.15 -22.36
CA THR A 59 15.11 10.22 -21.95
C THR A 59 13.67 9.81 -22.25
N HIS A 60 12.70 10.67 -21.92
CA HIS A 60 11.30 10.46 -22.30
C HIS A 60 11.09 10.29 -23.83
N LYS A 61 12.03 10.73 -24.67
CA LYS A 61 11.94 10.60 -26.15
C LYS A 61 12.20 9.19 -26.66
N ASP A 62 12.85 8.37 -25.85
CA ASP A 62 13.23 6.99 -26.20
C ASP A 62 12.16 5.97 -25.76
N LEU A 63 11.06 6.46 -25.17
CA LEU A 63 10.06 5.65 -24.47
C LEU A 63 8.64 5.86 -25.06
N PRO A 64 7.74 4.89 -24.86
CA PRO A 64 6.33 5.09 -25.21
C PRO A 64 5.76 6.32 -24.49
N PRO A 65 4.90 7.12 -25.17
CA PRO A 65 4.27 8.30 -24.58
C PRO A 65 3.05 7.94 -23.72
N ASP A 66 2.87 6.68 -23.37
CA ASP A 66 1.75 6.22 -22.56
C ASP A 66 1.97 6.59 -21.09
N ARG A 67 0.92 7.15 -20.48
CA ARG A 67 0.89 7.38 -19.03
C ARG A 67 0.43 6.12 -18.32
N PHE A 68 0.95 5.91 -17.12
CA PHE A 68 0.51 4.87 -16.20
C PHE A 68 0.31 5.44 -14.79
N SER A 69 -0.23 4.64 -13.87
CA SER A 69 -0.21 4.90 -12.43
C SER A 69 0.74 3.92 -11.76
N ARG A 70 1.49 4.34 -10.75
CA ARG A 70 2.32 3.39 -10.00
C ARG A 70 1.49 2.35 -9.27
N SER A 71 0.25 2.65 -8.87
CA SER A 71 -0.60 1.70 -8.14
C SER A 71 -1.02 0.55 -9.06
N THR A 72 -0.71 -0.70 -8.69
CA THR A 72 -1.13 -1.87 -9.47
C THR A 72 -2.50 -2.40 -9.04
N MET A 73 -3.10 -1.83 -7.99
CA MET A 73 -4.30 -2.37 -7.34
C MET A 73 -5.55 -2.31 -8.23
N ALA A 74 -5.59 -1.36 -9.17
CA ALA A 74 -6.65 -1.27 -10.18
C ALA A 74 -6.78 -2.56 -11.01
N GLU A 75 -5.68 -3.29 -11.19
CA GLU A 75 -5.66 -4.50 -12.01
C GLU A 75 -6.34 -5.70 -11.34
N ALA A 76 -6.63 -5.62 -10.05
CA ALA A 76 -7.44 -6.60 -9.33
C ALA A 76 -8.96 -6.45 -9.59
N LEU A 77 -9.35 -5.46 -10.42
CA LEU A 77 -10.73 -5.12 -10.70
C LEU A 77 -11.07 -5.15 -12.19
N PRO A 78 -12.37 -5.27 -12.53
CA PRO A 78 -12.86 -4.93 -13.87
C PRO A 78 -12.63 -3.44 -14.15
N ASP A 79 -12.32 -3.10 -15.40
CA ASP A 79 -11.94 -1.72 -15.79
C ASP A 79 -12.97 -0.65 -15.38
N TRP A 80 -14.28 -0.98 -15.41
CA TRP A 80 -15.34 -0.04 -15.02
C TRP A 80 -15.38 0.24 -13.50
N ALA A 81 -14.91 -0.68 -12.67
CA ALA A 81 -15.01 -0.57 -11.21
C ALA A 81 -13.98 0.39 -10.61
N PHE A 82 -13.02 0.83 -11.43
CA PHE A 82 -11.91 1.66 -11.00
C PHE A 82 -11.62 2.82 -11.98
N ALA A 83 -12.70 3.36 -12.56
CA ALA A 83 -12.64 4.44 -13.55
C ALA A 83 -12.09 5.78 -13.03
N PHE A 84 -11.96 5.92 -11.72
CA PHE A 84 -11.42 7.12 -11.07
C PHE A 84 -9.89 7.09 -10.90
N GLU A 85 -9.22 5.98 -11.22
CA GLU A 85 -7.74 5.93 -11.23
C GLU A 85 -7.19 6.75 -12.38
N ARG A 86 -6.23 7.62 -12.08
CA ARG A 86 -5.57 8.48 -13.06
C ARG A 86 -4.29 7.83 -13.55
N GLN A 87 -4.15 7.69 -14.86
CA GLN A 87 -2.88 7.38 -15.50
C GLN A 87 -2.17 8.71 -15.77
N ASP A 88 -1.34 9.14 -14.84
CA ASP A 88 -0.84 10.51 -14.76
C ASP A 88 0.69 10.62 -14.75
N GLN A 89 1.39 9.48 -14.76
CA GLN A 89 2.86 9.41 -14.71
C GLN A 89 3.46 8.77 -15.96
N PHE A 90 4.65 9.24 -16.36
CA PHE A 90 5.48 8.62 -17.39
C PHE A 90 6.65 7.84 -16.78
N ILE A 91 7.25 6.92 -17.54
CA ILE A 91 8.45 6.18 -17.09
C ILE A 91 9.59 7.16 -16.80
N LEU A 92 9.86 8.07 -17.76
CA LEU A 92 10.68 9.25 -17.60
C LEU A 92 9.83 10.46 -17.99
N SER A 93 9.81 11.47 -17.13
CA SER A 93 8.92 12.61 -17.23
C SER A 93 9.46 13.67 -18.20
N GLU A 94 8.56 14.21 -19.00
CA GLU A 94 8.78 15.37 -19.86
C GLU A 94 8.64 16.73 -19.13
N LYS A 95 8.21 16.69 -17.86
CA LYS A 95 7.96 17.86 -17.01
C LYS A 95 8.37 17.54 -15.57
N ALA A 96 9.08 18.43 -14.90
CA ALA A 96 9.32 18.28 -13.48
C ALA A 96 8.06 18.66 -12.69
N ARG A 97 7.47 17.72 -11.95
CA ARG A 97 6.32 17.98 -11.07
C ARG A 97 6.65 17.99 -9.58
N TYR A 98 7.83 17.52 -9.20
CA TYR A 98 8.36 17.60 -7.83
C TYR A 98 9.89 17.37 -7.84
N ILE A 99 10.56 17.68 -6.74
CA ILE A 99 11.98 17.34 -6.55
C ILE A 99 12.08 15.82 -6.34
N GLY A 100 12.67 15.11 -7.30
CA GLY A 100 12.68 13.65 -7.32
C GLY A 100 12.02 13.03 -8.56
N ASP A 101 11.35 13.81 -9.41
CA ASP A 101 10.73 13.29 -10.64
C ASP A 101 11.78 12.69 -11.58
N CYS A 102 11.51 11.53 -12.18
CA CYS A 102 12.50 10.83 -13.02
C CYS A 102 12.62 11.53 -14.38
N ILE A 103 13.80 12.04 -14.76
CA ILE A 103 13.99 12.85 -15.98
C ILE A 103 14.72 12.09 -17.09
N ALA A 104 15.82 11.43 -16.73
CA ALA A 104 16.64 10.65 -17.64
C ALA A 104 17.15 9.40 -16.91
N ALA A 105 17.67 8.42 -17.62
CA ALA A 105 18.32 7.27 -17.01
C ALA A 105 19.56 6.84 -17.81
N VAL A 106 20.53 6.24 -17.12
CA VAL A 106 21.79 5.77 -17.69
C VAL A 106 21.94 4.29 -17.40
N ALA A 107 22.44 3.52 -18.36
CA ALA A 107 22.98 2.17 -18.14
C ALA A 107 24.49 2.17 -18.44
N ALA A 108 25.29 1.66 -17.50
CA ALA A 108 26.75 1.62 -17.61
C ALA A 108 27.34 0.34 -17.02
N GLU A 109 28.57 0.01 -17.38
CA GLU A 109 29.31 -1.18 -16.90
C GLU A 109 29.58 -1.14 -15.38
N THR A 110 29.53 0.04 -14.77
CA THR A 110 29.77 0.25 -13.33
C THR A 110 28.86 1.35 -12.79
N ILE A 111 28.58 1.31 -11.48
CA ILE A 111 27.83 2.36 -10.79
C ILE A 111 28.56 3.70 -10.95
N GLU A 112 29.88 3.72 -10.82
CA GLU A 112 30.70 4.93 -10.91
C GLU A 112 30.59 5.61 -12.27
N ALA A 113 30.59 4.84 -13.36
CA ALA A 113 30.40 5.37 -14.71
C ALA A 113 28.98 5.93 -14.89
N ALA A 114 27.95 5.25 -14.35
CA ALA A 114 26.57 5.74 -14.41
C ALA A 114 26.41 7.07 -13.66
N GLU A 115 26.93 7.17 -12.43
CA GLU A 115 26.89 8.40 -11.62
C GLU A 115 27.67 9.56 -12.28
N GLN A 116 28.84 9.27 -12.85
CA GLN A 116 29.61 10.27 -13.60
C GLN A 116 28.83 10.78 -14.81
N ALA A 117 28.16 9.89 -15.55
CA ALA A 117 27.35 10.26 -16.69
C ALA A 117 26.15 11.12 -16.29
N LEU A 118 25.44 10.77 -15.21
CA LEU A 118 24.34 11.59 -14.68
C LEU A 118 24.78 13.03 -14.38
N ALA A 119 25.96 13.20 -13.79
CA ALA A 119 26.50 14.53 -13.48
C ALA A 119 26.83 15.38 -14.72
N LEU A 120 26.92 14.76 -15.91
CA LEU A 120 27.23 15.42 -17.18
C LEU A 120 26.00 15.64 -18.06
N ILE A 121 24.82 15.10 -17.69
CA ILE A 121 23.57 15.41 -18.37
C ILE A 121 23.16 16.84 -18.01
N THR A 122 22.94 17.68 -19.03
CA THR A 122 22.50 19.06 -18.84
C THR A 122 21.01 19.16 -19.14
N VAL A 123 20.23 19.66 -18.17
CA VAL A 123 18.78 19.90 -18.34
C VAL A 123 18.50 21.38 -18.24
N GLU A 124 17.90 21.95 -19.29
CA GLU A 124 17.43 23.33 -19.28
C GLU A 124 15.97 23.37 -18.81
N TYR A 125 15.74 24.02 -17.67
CA TYR A 125 14.43 24.17 -17.07
C TYR A 125 13.85 25.57 -17.31
N GLU A 126 12.54 25.62 -17.50
CA GLU A 126 11.73 26.82 -17.28
C GLU A 126 10.90 26.60 -16.02
N ASP A 127 11.31 27.25 -14.94
CA ASP A 127 10.66 27.14 -13.63
C ASP A 127 9.22 27.68 -13.68
N LEU A 128 8.31 26.92 -13.07
CA LEU A 128 6.90 27.25 -12.92
C LEU A 128 6.58 27.49 -11.43
N PRO A 129 5.56 28.29 -11.10
CA PRO A 129 5.08 28.41 -9.73
C PRO A 129 4.67 27.03 -9.18
N ALA A 130 5.09 26.71 -7.96
CA ALA A 130 4.78 25.44 -7.30
C ALA A 130 3.82 25.63 -6.12
N VAL A 131 3.04 24.60 -5.80
CA VAL A 131 2.12 24.55 -4.66
C VAL A 131 2.35 23.28 -3.84
N PHE A 132 2.51 23.41 -2.53
CA PHE A 132 2.89 22.31 -1.63
C PHE A 132 1.84 22.00 -0.56
N ASP A 133 0.86 22.88 -0.39
CA ASP A 133 -0.24 22.70 0.54
C ASP A 133 -1.49 22.27 -0.24
N PRO A 134 -2.17 21.18 0.15
CA PRO A 134 -3.32 20.67 -0.60
C PRO A 134 -4.53 21.60 -0.56
N LEU A 135 -4.70 22.43 0.47
CA LEU A 135 -5.79 23.41 0.52
C LEU A 135 -5.53 24.54 -0.46
N ALA A 136 -4.31 25.06 -0.48
CA ALA A 136 -3.87 26.07 -1.44
C ALA A 136 -3.93 25.56 -2.90
N ALA A 137 -3.65 24.27 -3.13
CA ALA A 137 -3.70 23.66 -4.46
C ALA A 137 -5.13 23.61 -5.06
N LEU A 138 -6.15 23.61 -4.21
CA LEU A 138 -7.57 23.60 -4.59
C LEU A 138 -8.15 25.02 -4.79
N GLU A 139 -7.37 26.08 -4.53
CA GLU A 139 -7.80 27.45 -4.80
C GLU A 139 -7.88 27.73 -6.31
N ARG A 140 -8.82 28.59 -6.72
CA ARG A 140 -9.10 28.86 -8.15
C ARG A 140 -7.89 29.33 -8.95
N ASP A 141 -7.00 30.10 -8.32
CA ASP A 141 -5.86 30.74 -8.97
C ASP A 141 -4.54 29.99 -8.66
N ALA A 142 -4.63 28.75 -8.13
CA ALA A 142 -3.48 27.91 -7.81
C ALA A 142 -2.68 27.51 -9.06
N PRO A 143 -1.36 27.28 -8.94
CA PRO A 143 -0.56 26.75 -10.04
C PRO A 143 -1.07 25.37 -10.49
N GLN A 144 -1.31 25.23 -11.80
CA GLN A 144 -1.82 24.00 -12.41
C GLN A 144 -0.69 22.96 -12.60
N ILE A 145 -0.84 21.78 -12.01
CA ILE A 145 0.20 20.72 -12.08
C ILE A 145 0.02 19.86 -13.33
N HIS A 146 -1.18 19.29 -13.50
CA HIS A 146 -1.58 18.50 -14.66
C HIS A 146 -2.55 19.32 -15.52
N PRO A 147 -2.18 19.68 -16.77
CA PRO A 147 -3.03 20.53 -17.62
C PRO A 147 -4.42 19.95 -17.92
N ASP A 148 -4.57 18.62 -17.83
CA ASP A 148 -5.79 17.87 -18.12
C ASP A 148 -6.64 17.54 -16.88
N VAL A 149 -6.31 18.14 -15.72
CA VAL A 149 -7.07 17.95 -14.47
C VAL A 149 -7.49 19.30 -13.88
N ASP A 150 -8.76 19.66 -14.05
CA ASP A 150 -9.29 20.93 -13.54
C ASP A 150 -9.08 21.10 -12.03
N GLY A 151 -8.56 22.27 -11.63
CA GLY A 151 -8.44 22.69 -10.23
C GLY A 151 -7.53 21.82 -9.35
N ASN A 152 -6.58 21.10 -9.96
CA ASN A 152 -5.72 20.11 -9.27
C ASN A 152 -6.50 19.01 -8.53
N VAL A 153 -7.75 18.74 -8.90
CA VAL A 153 -8.61 17.74 -8.23
C VAL A 153 -8.36 16.34 -8.82
N ALA A 154 -7.51 15.55 -8.16
CA ALA A 154 -7.22 14.18 -8.55
C ALA A 154 -8.45 13.26 -8.42
N LEU A 155 -9.20 13.45 -7.33
CA LEU A 155 -10.44 12.74 -7.01
C LEU A 155 -11.38 13.66 -6.22
N ASP A 156 -12.67 13.59 -6.51
CA ASP A 156 -13.73 14.18 -5.70
C ASP A 156 -14.88 13.20 -5.61
N ALA A 157 -15.22 12.76 -4.41
CA ALA A 157 -16.13 11.64 -4.21
C ALA A 157 -16.92 11.72 -2.90
N ASN A 158 -18.23 11.53 -3.02
CA ASN A 158 -19.10 11.25 -1.89
C ASN A 158 -18.91 9.81 -1.40
N TYR A 159 -19.07 9.61 -0.09
CA TYR A 159 -19.11 8.27 0.48
C TYR A 159 -20.36 7.52 -0.01
N ALA A 160 -20.14 6.30 -0.51
CA ALA A 160 -21.17 5.51 -1.18
C ALA A 160 -22.34 5.08 -0.28
N TYR A 161 -22.18 5.16 1.05
CA TYR A 161 -23.18 4.76 2.04
C TYR A 161 -23.65 5.93 2.91
N ASN A 162 -23.60 7.16 2.38
CA ASN A 162 -24.28 8.29 3.01
C ASN A 162 -25.75 7.94 3.28
N LYS A 163 -26.23 8.21 4.50
CA LYS A 163 -27.61 7.90 4.91
C LYS A 163 -28.12 8.87 5.98
N GLY A 164 -29.44 8.98 6.05
CA GLY A 164 -30.15 9.82 7.02
C GLY A 164 -30.14 11.31 6.66
N ASP A 165 -30.61 12.14 7.60
CA ASP A 165 -30.56 13.61 7.52
C ASP A 165 -29.61 14.11 8.61
N VAL A 166 -28.33 14.20 8.22
CA VAL A 166 -27.22 14.58 9.13
C VAL A 166 -27.42 15.96 9.73
N GLU A 167 -27.89 16.93 8.94
CA GLU A 167 -28.09 18.30 9.41
C GLU A 167 -29.30 18.42 10.35
N ALA A 168 -30.38 17.66 10.13
CA ALA A 168 -31.48 17.58 11.10
C ALA A 168 -31.03 16.93 12.41
N ALA A 169 -30.24 15.86 12.35
CA ALA A 169 -29.71 15.19 13.53
C ALA A 169 -28.77 16.10 14.35
N PHE A 170 -27.90 16.88 13.69
CA PHE A 170 -27.08 17.90 14.38
C PHE A 170 -27.92 18.96 15.10
N ARG A 171 -29.05 19.39 14.52
CA ARG A 171 -29.96 20.37 15.16
C ARG A 171 -30.72 19.80 16.35
N ALA A 172 -31.00 18.50 16.35
CA ALA A 172 -31.82 17.84 17.37
C ALA A 172 -31.02 17.29 18.56
N ALA A 173 -29.71 17.10 18.41
CA ALA A 173 -28.87 16.45 19.41
C ALA A 173 -28.66 17.29 20.68
N GLU A 174 -28.43 16.62 21.80
CA GLU A 174 -28.06 17.25 23.08
C GLU A 174 -26.75 18.03 22.96
N ALA A 175 -25.74 17.42 22.34
CA ALA A 175 -24.44 18.04 22.15
C ALA A 175 -23.85 17.69 20.78
N THR A 176 -23.07 18.62 20.25
CA THR A 176 -22.31 18.46 19.02
C THR A 176 -20.85 18.81 19.26
N VAL A 177 -19.98 18.14 18.52
CA VAL A 177 -18.54 18.41 18.53
C VAL A 177 -18.03 18.46 17.10
N GLU A 178 -16.98 19.25 16.91
CA GLU A 178 -16.23 19.34 15.67
C GLU A 178 -14.75 19.27 16.02
N PHE A 179 -14.02 18.41 15.30
CA PHE A 179 -12.58 18.30 15.40
C PHE A 179 -11.97 18.37 14.00
N SER A 180 -11.04 19.30 13.81
CA SER A 180 -10.21 19.37 12.61
C SER A 180 -8.77 19.06 12.96
N GLY A 181 -8.12 18.24 12.14
CA GLY A 181 -6.72 17.86 12.34
C GLY A 181 -6.07 17.44 11.03
N SER A 182 -4.74 17.45 11.02
CA SER A 182 -3.93 16.97 9.90
C SER A 182 -2.94 15.89 10.35
N THR A 183 -2.56 15.01 9.42
CA THR A 183 -1.58 13.95 9.67
C THR A 183 -0.42 14.03 8.70
N SER A 184 0.80 14.12 9.22
CA SER A 184 2.01 14.29 8.42
C SER A 184 2.26 13.14 7.42
N ARG A 185 2.93 13.50 6.32
CA ARG A 185 3.51 12.59 5.33
C ARG A 185 4.60 11.67 5.91
N GLN A 186 4.20 10.49 6.41
CA GLN A 186 5.10 9.50 7.00
C GLN A 186 5.84 8.67 5.93
N LYS A 187 7.17 8.51 6.04
CA LYS A 187 7.96 7.60 5.19
C LYS A 187 7.95 6.17 5.73
N HIS A 188 7.83 5.17 4.86
CA HIS A 188 7.79 3.74 5.23
C HIS A 188 9.07 3.26 5.91
N PHE A 189 10.21 3.76 5.43
CA PHE A 189 11.54 3.50 5.96
C PHE A 189 11.86 1.99 6.06
N HIS A 190 11.47 1.20 5.05
CA HIS A 190 11.98 -0.17 4.87
C HIS A 190 13.48 -0.12 4.55
N LEU A 191 14.26 -1.06 5.08
CA LEU A 191 15.73 -1.00 5.07
C LEU A 191 16.34 -1.32 3.70
N GLU A 192 15.73 -2.25 2.96
CA GLU A 192 16.05 -2.43 1.54
C GLU A 192 15.45 -1.26 0.76
N THR A 193 16.29 -0.54 0.01
CA THR A 193 15.89 0.52 -0.90
C THR A 193 15.14 -0.03 -2.11
N ASP A 194 14.59 0.86 -2.93
CA ASP A 194 13.90 0.43 -4.13
C ASP A 194 14.92 -0.06 -5.18
N ALA A 195 14.63 -1.21 -5.78
CA ALA A 195 15.57 -1.91 -6.65
C ALA A 195 14.83 -2.82 -7.64
N ALA A 196 15.37 -2.92 -8.85
CA ALA A 196 14.85 -3.81 -9.89
C ALA A 196 15.98 -4.29 -10.79
N ILE A 197 15.90 -5.54 -11.23
CA ILE A 197 16.70 -6.09 -12.31
C ILE A 197 15.76 -6.48 -13.43
N ALA A 198 16.05 -6.08 -14.67
CA ALA A 198 15.25 -6.49 -15.82
C ALA A 198 16.13 -6.90 -16.99
N TRP A 199 15.65 -7.85 -17.80
CA TRP A 199 16.29 -8.25 -19.06
C TRP A 199 15.28 -8.84 -20.04
N TRP A 200 15.64 -8.83 -21.32
CA TRP A 200 14.90 -9.51 -22.36
C TRP A 200 15.61 -10.84 -22.68
N SER A 201 14.89 -11.95 -22.60
CA SER A 201 15.42 -13.28 -22.93
C SER A 201 15.43 -13.49 -24.45
N THR A 202 16.16 -14.52 -24.89
CA THR A 202 16.31 -14.86 -26.31
C THR A 202 15.00 -15.24 -27.01
N ASP A 203 13.97 -15.64 -26.25
CA ASP A 203 12.62 -15.90 -26.74
C ASP A 203 11.72 -14.65 -26.72
N GLY A 204 12.28 -13.48 -26.41
CA GLY A 204 11.60 -12.19 -26.41
C GLY A 204 10.74 -11.92 -25.18
N ARG A 205 10.88 -12.70 -24.10
CA ARG A 205 10.18 -12.44 -22.83
C ARG A 205 10.93 -11.40 -22.00
N LEU A 206 10.19 -10.56 -21.30
CA LEU A 206 10.71 -9.64 -20.31
C LEU A 206 10.75 -10.32 -18.95
N HIS A 207 11.94 -10.43 -18.37
CA HIS A 207 12.12 -10.90 -17.00
C HIS A 207 12.36 -9.71 -16.09
N ILE A 208 11.72 -9.72 -14.91
CA ILE A 208 11.87 -8.68 -13.89
C ILE A 208 12.07 -9.35 -12.53
N ILE A 209 13.12 -8.95 -11.82
CA ILE A 209 13.33 -9.28 -10.41
C ILE A 209 13.18 -8.00 -9.62
N SER A 210 12.14 -7.91 -8.79
CA SER A 210 11.93 -6.76 -7.90
C SER A 210 11.19 -7.19 -6.64
N PRO A 211 11.32 -6.44 -5.54
CA PRO A 211 10.84 -6.92 -4.27
C PRO A 211 9.36 -6.53 -4.03
N SER A 212 8.51 -6.82 -5.03
CA SER A 212 7.09 -6.46 -5.16
C SER A 212 6.18 -7.13 -4.11
N GLN A 213 5.16 -6.39 -3.66
CA GLN A 213 4.08 -6.93 -2.82
C GLN A 213 3.00 -7.68 -3.59
N GLY A 214 2.98 -7.59 -4.92
CA GLY A 214 1.97 -8.19 -5.77
C GLY A 214 2.50 -8.44 -7.17
N PRO A 215 3.44 -9.41 -7.35
CA PRO A 215 4.13 -9.62 -8.62
C PRO A 215 3.19 -9.95 -9.78
N HIS A 216 2.09 -10.68 -9.53
CA HIS A 216 1.08 -10.96 -10.56
C HIS A 216 0.33 -9.70 -11.02
N LEU A 217 -0.02 -8.80 -10.09
CA LEU A 217 -0.63 -7.51 -10.47
C LEU A 217 0.38 -6.60 -11.16
N ALA A 218 1.64 -6.60 -10.71
CA ALA A 218 2.71 -5.83 -11.33
C ALA A 218 2.93 -6.28 -12.78
N ARG A 219 3.01 -7.60 -13.02
CA ARG A 219 3.07 -8.21 -14.36
C ARG A 219 1.91 -7.77 -15.24
N ARG A 220 0.68 -7.89 -14.73
CA ARG A 220 -0.54 -7.49 -15.46
C ARG A 220 -0.56 -5.99 -15.77
N HIS A 221 -0.19 -5.16 -14.80
CA HIS A 221 -0.13 -3.71 -14.96
C HIS A 221 0.92 -3.31 -16.01
N PHE A 222 2.08 -3.97 -15.99
CA PHE A 222 3.11 -3.77 -17.02
C PHE A 222 2.59 -4.07 -18.41
N ALA A 223 2.01 -5.24 -18.62
CA ALA A 223 1.46 -5.65 -19.92
C ALA A 223 0.32 -4.74 -20.40
N LYS A 224 -0.46 -4.14 -19.49
CA LYS A 224 -1.59 -3.29 -19.87
C LYS A 224 -1.26 -1.81 -20.04
N ARG A 225 -0.34 -1.27 -19.24
CA ARG A 225 -0.19 0.19 -19.04
C ARG A 225 1.22 0.71 -19.28
N VAL A 226 2.25 -0.11 -19.03
CA VAL A 226 3.65 0.33 -19.11
C VAL A 226 4.29 -0.08 -20.44
N PHE A 227 4.07 -1.32 -20.85
CA PHE A 227 4.53 -1.90 -22.11
C PHE A 227 3.34 -2.60 -22.81
N PRO A 228 2.38 -1.83 -23.37
CA PRO A 228 1.12 -2.36 -23.91
C PRO A 228 1.28 -3.31 -25.11
N ASP A 229 2.46 -3.33 -25.73
CA ASP A 229 2.81 -4.28 -26.80
C ASP A 229 3.07 -5.70 -26.29
N LEU A 230 3.17 -5.90 -24.97
CA LEU A 230 3.39 -7.20 -24.35
C LEU A 230 2.08 -7.80 -23.84
N SER A 231 1.93 -9.12 -23.99
CA SER A 231 0.96 -9.89 -23.22
C SER A 231 1.51 -10.29 -21.86
N GLU A 232 0.64 -10.59 -20.89
CA GLU A 232 1.06 -11.04 -19.55
C GLU A 232 2.00 -12.25 -19.59
N GLY A 233 1.79 -13.19 -20.52
CA GLY A 233 2.63 -14.39 -20.67
C GLY A 233 4.04 -14.10 -21.20
N GLN A 234 4.25 -12.93 -21.81
CA GLN A 234 5.57 -12.48 -22.26
C GLN A 234 6.37 -11.82 -21.14
N ILE A 235 5.85 -11.78 -19.91
CA ILE A 235 6.52 -11.19 -18.76
C ILE A 235 6.64 -12.26 -17.66
N GLN A 236 7.83 -12.44 -17.11
CA GLN A 236 8.05 -13.20 -15.88
C GLN A 236 8.47 -12.22 -14.78
N TRP A 237 7.81 -12.30 -13.62
CA TRP A 237 8.14 -11.48 -12.46
C TRP A 237 8.55 -12.37 -11.29
N GLU A 238 9.72 -12.07 -10.75
CA GLU A 238 10.28 -12.72 -9.57
C GLU A 238 10.41 -11.70 -8.42
N SER A 239 9.94 -12.10 -7.24
CA SER A 239 10.04 -11.36 -5.99
C SER A 239 10.81 -12.19 -4.97
N PRO A 240 12.10 -11.89 -4.77
CA PRO A 240 12.97 -12.66 -3.88
C PRO A 240 12.69 -12.31 -2.40
N THR A 241 13.69 -12.43 -1.52
CA THR A 241 13.53 -11.95 -0.15
C THR A 241 13.29 -10.44 -0.15
N ILE A 242 12.29 -9.97 0.59
CA ILE A 242 11.93 -8.55 0.68
C ILE A 242 12.36 -7.97 2.03
N GLY A 243 13.14 -6.88 2.00
CA GLY A 243 13.63 -6.13 3.16
C GLY A 243 12.65 -5.11 3.73
N GLY A 244 11.38 -5.52 3.84
CA GLY A 244 10.26 -4.68 4.26
C GLY A 244 9.58 -3.96 3.10
N GLY A 245 8.35 -3.49 3.32
CA GLY A 245 7.60 -2.74 2.31
C GLY A 245 6.53 -1.87 2.94
N PHE A 246 5.82 -2.39 3.93
CA PHE A 246 4.80 -1.65 4.70
C PHE A 246 3.71 -1.00 3.81
N GLY A 247 3.51 -1.51 2.59
CA GLY A 247 2.56 -1.00 1.60
C GLY A 247 3.21 -0.26 0.42
N ALA A 248 4.48 0.19 0.54
CA ALA A 248 5.15 0.97 -0.51
C ALA A 248 5.23 0.22 -1.83
N ARG A 249 5.40 -1.10 -1.77
CA ARG A 249 5.67 -1.97 -2.92
C ARG A 249 4.42 -2.62 -3.51
N LEU A 250 3.25 -2.09 -3.14
CA LEU A 250 1.99 -2.22 -3.90
C LEU A 250 1.95 -1.22 -5.08
N ALA A 251 2.86 -0.26 -5.06
CA ALA A 251 3.14 0.62 -6.17
C ALA A 251 4.44 0.19 -6.87
N LEU A 252 4.50 0.40 -8.17
CA LEU A 252 5.71 0.29 -8.96
C LEU A 252 6.73 1.34 -8.52
N GLY A 253 7.98 0.92 -8.48
CA GLY A 253 9.16 1.67 -8.12
C GLY A 253 10.00 2.00 -9.35
N VAL A 254 11.24 1.51 -9.36
CA VAL A 254 12.21 1.64 -10.45
C VAL A 254 12.06 0.58 -11.55
N GLU A 255 11.13 -0.38 -11.43
CA GLU A 255 10.96 -1.45 -12.42
C GLU A 255 10.73 -0.94 -13.85
N PRO A 256 9.88 0.09 -14.10
CA PRO A 256 9.66 0.58 -15.46
C PRO A 256 10.94 1.11 -16.11
N VAL A 257 11.81 1.77 -15.32
CA VAL A 257 13.09 2.29 -15.81
C VAL A 257 14.09 1.16 -16.07
N ALA A 258 14.15 0.15 -15.20
CA ALA A 258 15.00 -1.01 -15.42
C ALA A 258 14.62 -1.75 -16.71
N ALA A 259 13.33 -1.99 -16.92
CA ALA A 259 12.84 -2.65 -18.14
C ALA A 259 13.10 -1.81 -19.41
N ALA A 260 12.94 -0.49 -19.33
CA ALA A 260 13.24 0.43 -20.42
C ALA A 260 14.73 0.43 -20.79
N LEU A 261 15.62 0.58 -19.81
CA LEU A 261 17.07 0.51 -20.04
C LEU A 261 17.47 -0.83 -20.65
N ALA A 262 16.99 -1.94 -20.07
CA ALA A 262 17.27 -3.29 -20.56
C ALA A 262 16.81 -3.50 -22.01
N LYS A 263 15.69 -2.88 -22.41
CA LYS A 263 15.20 -2.92 -23.80
C LYS A 263 16.13 -2.21 -24.76
N VAL A 264 16.70 -1.08 -24.35
CA VAL A 264 17.57 -0.25 -25.20
C VAL A 264 18.95 -0.88 -25.37
N VAL A 265 19.51 -1.46 -24.29
CA VAL A 265 20.87 -2.01 -24.30
C VAL A 265 20.95 -3.49 -24.66
N ASP A 266 19.81 -4.19 -24.72
CA ASP A 266 19.71 -5.64 -24.97
C ASP A 266 20.60 -6.48 -24.03
N ARG A 267 20.71 -6.03 -22.78
CA ARG A 267 21.47 -6.66 -21.68
C ARG A 267 20.69 -6.53 -20.38
N PRO A 268 20.93 -7.39 -19.38
CA PRO A 268 20.33 -7.20 -18.06
C PRO A 268 20.75 -5.87 -17.45
N VAL A 269 19.83 -5.17 -16.79
CA VAL A 269 20.10 -3.90 -16.12
C VAL A 269 19.54 -3.94 -14.70
N ARG A 270 20.40 -3.62 -13.72
CA ARG A 270 20.00 -3.39 -12.33
C ARG A 270 19.88 -1.91 -12.05
N VAL A 271 18.70 -1.45 -11.68
CA VAL A 271 18.48 -0.09 -11.15
C VAL A 271 18.31 -0.19 -9.64
N THR A 272 19.07 0.62 -8.90
CA THR A 272 18.99 0.71 -7.44
C THR A 272 18.93 2.17 -7.03
N MET A 273 18.17 2.46 -5.98
CA MET A 273 18.11 3.78 -5.36
C MET A 273 19.03 3.83 -4.14
N THR A 274 19.75 4.93 -4.00
CA THR A 274 20.32 5.32 -2.71
C THR A 274 19.21 5.62 -1.70
N ARG A 275 19.56 5.67 -0.41
CA ARG A 275 18.60 6.08 0.63
C ARG A 275 18.10 7.51 0.43
N GLU A 276 18.94 8.41 -0.07
CA GLU A 276 18.56 9.79 -0.33
C GLU A 276 17.53 9.88 -1.47
N GLU A 277 17.74 9.12 -2.55
CA GLU A 277 16.78 9.01 -3.65
C GLU A 277 15.47 8.36 -3.19
N ASP A 278 15.50 7.33 -2.34
CA ASP A 278 14.28 6.76 -1.76
C ASP A 278 13.46 7.81 -0.98
N PHE A 279 14.12 8.69 -0.21
CA PHE A 279 13.44 9.78 0.50
C PHE A 279 12.89 10.88 -0.41
N ARG A 280 13.61 11.22 -1.48
CA ARG A 280 13.23 12.30 -2.41
C ARG A 280 12.23 11.85 -3.47
N GLY A 281 12.48 10.70 -4.10
CA GLY A 281 11.80 10.23 -5.30
C GLY A 281 10.58 9.34 -5.04
N TYR A 282 10.49 8.66 -3.90
CA TYR A 282 9.50 7.60 -3.75
C TYR A 282 8.72 7.61 -2.44
N SER A 283 7.69 6.77 -2.45
CA SER A 283 6.41 6.95 -1.79
C SER A 283 6.42 7.22 -0.29
N SER A 284 5.33 7.85 0.16
CA SER A 284 4.99 8.10 1.57
C SER A 284 3.54 7.70 1.86
N ARG A 285 3.17 7.75 3.14
CA ARG A 285 1.77 7.85 3.55
C ARG A 285 1.13 9.10 2.93
N THR A 286 -0.16 9.02 2.60
CA THR A 286 -0.98 10.16 2.18
C THR A 286 -1.19 11.11 3.35
N ASP A 287 -0.73 12.35 3.20
CA ASP A 287 -1.09 13.43 4.13
C ASP A 287 -2.58 13.76 3.96
N GLN A 288 -3.27 14.04 5.06
CA GLN A 288 -4.70 14.25 5.08
C GLN A 288 -5.07 15.36 6.06
N HIS A 289 -5.80 16.35 5.56
CA HIS A 289 -6.51 17.36 6.34
C HIS A 289 -7.95 16.90 6.50
N GLN A 290 -8.42 16.81 7.74
CA GLN A 290 -9.68 16.15 8.04
C GLN A 290 -10.50 16.98 9.02
N THR A 291 -11.81 17.01 8.79
CA THR A 291 -12.79 17.55 9.72
C THR A 291 -13.83 16.48 9.99
N ILE A 292 -14.02 16.14 11.26
CA ILE A 292 -15.07 15.23 11.70
C ILE A 292 -16.00 15.94 12.69
N ARG A 293 -17.30 15.85 12.44
CA ARG A 293 -18.36 16.33 13.32
C ARG A 293 -19.13 15.14 13.86
N MET A 294 -19.44 15.15 15.15
CA MET A 294 -20.27 14.14 15.79
C MET A 294 -21.38 14.79 16.61
N ALA A 295 -22.58 14.21 16.55
CA ALA A 295 -23.72 14.57 17.38
C ALA A 295 -24.01 13.44 18.36
N VAL A 296 -24.32 13.79 19.61
CA VAL A 296 -24.51 12.83 20.69
C VAL A 296 -25.67 13.25 21.59
N ASP A 297 -26.47 12.27 22.01
CA ASP A 297 -27.52 12.46 23.01
C ASP A 297 -27.00 12.34 24.44
N LYS A 298 -27.79 12.80 25.40
CA LYS A 298 -27.44 12.80 26.83
C LYS A 298 -27.02 11.43 27.38
N ASP A 299 -27.54 10.34 26.81
CA ASP A 299 -27.21 8.96 27.22
C ASP A 299 -25.96 8.39 26.53
N GLY A 300 -25.28 9.20 25.72
CA GLY A 300 -24.08 8.84 24.97
C GLY A 300 -24.35 8.25 23.58
N THR A 301 -25.59 8.14 23.12
CA THR A 301 -25.89 7.61 21.78
C THR A 301 -25.46 8.58 20.68
N LEU A 302 -24.70 8.11 19.69
CA LEU A 302 -24.30 8.92 18.54
C LEU A 302 -25.46 9.03 17.54
N THR A 303 -25.86 10.25 17.22
CA THR A 303 -27.01 10.54 16.34
C THR A 303 -26.61 11.02 14.95
N ALA A 304 -25.43 11.62 14.79
CA ALA A 304 -24.86 11.96 13.49
C ALA A 304 -23.32 11.86 13.48
N ILE A 305 -22.73 11.44 12.36
CA ILE A 305 -21.30 11.52 12.09
C ILE A 305 -21.08 12.08 10.67
N GLN A 306 -20.36 13.19 10.55
CA GLN A 306 -19.95 13.75 9.27
C GLN A 306 -18.43 13.78 9.20
N HIS A 307 -17.83 13.24 8.14
CA HIS A 307 -16.38 13.19 7.98
C HIS A 307 -15.94 13.64 6.60
N HIS A 308 -15.25 14.78 6.53
CA HIS A 308 -14.69 15.33 5.31
C HIS A 308 -13.17 15.21 5.34
N VAL A 309 -12.58 14.74 4.23
CA VAL A 309 -11.15 14.50 4.07
C VAL A 309 -10.64 15.20 2.83
N ILE A 310 -9.57 15.98 2.99
CA ILE A 310 -8.76 16.50 1.90
C ILE A 310 -7.41 15.79 1.95
N GLY A 311 -7.14 14.96 0.94
CA GLY A 311 -5.88 14.23 0.80
C GLY A 311 -4.89 14.95 -0.11
N ASP A 312 -3.60 14.85 0.21
CA ASP A 312 -2.53 15.32 -0.66
C ASP A 312 -1.90 14.13 -1.41
N SER A 313 -2.12 14.06 -2.72
CA SER A 313 -1.55 12.98 -3.54
C SER A 313 -0.05 13.11 -3.77
N GLY A 314 0.51 14.31 -3.60
CA GLY A 314 1.75 14.69 -4.28
C GLY A 314 1.52 14.87 -5.78
N ALA A 315 2.59 14.73 -6.56
CA ALA A 315 2.59 15.03 -8.00
C ALA A 315 1.76 14.05 -8.85
N TYR A 316 1.53 12.83 -8.38
CA TYR A 316 0.75 11.79 -9.06
C TYR A 316 -0.23 11.15 -8.07
N MET A 317 -1.36 10.63 -8.53
CA MET A 317 -2.48 10.18 -7.69
C MET A 317 -2.14 8.90 -6.94
N SER A 318 -1.72 7.86 -7.68
CA SER A 318 -1.40 6.54 -7.12
C SER A 318 -2.44 6.09 -6.06
N HIS A 319 -2.02 5.73 -4.85
CA HIS A 319 -2.91 5.20 -3.81
C HIS A 319 -3.73 6.26 -3.04
N SER A 320 -3.51 7.56 -3.26
CA SER A 320 -4.09 8.61 -2.41
C SER A 320 -5.62 8.61 -2.40
N GLY A 321 -6.25 8.46 -3.56
CA GLY A 321 -7.71 8.40 -3.71
C GLY A 321 -8.34 7.28 -2.88
N THR A 322 -7.87 6.05 -3.09
CA THR A 322 -8.41 4.88 -2.37
C THR A 322 -8.06 4.89 -0.89
N THR A 323 -6.92 5.46 -0.51
CA THR A 323 -6.54 5.61 0.90
C THR A 323 -7.49 6.56 1.63
N CYS A 324 -7.86 7.69 1.02
CA CYS A 324 -8.80 8.64 1.59
C CYS A 324 -10.23 8.08 1.65
N LEU A 325 -10.66 7.34 0.61
CA LEU A 325 -11.95 6.64 0.62
C LEU A 325 -12.01 5.56 1.71
N SER A 326 -10.94 4.78 1.89
CA SER A 326 -10.81 3.77 2.95
C SER A 326 -10.87 4.42 4.34
N ASN A 327 -10.23 5.59 4.51
CA ASN A 327 -10.33 6.36 5.74
C ASN A 327 -11.81 6.66 6.08
N VAL A 328 -12.49 7.48 5.27
CA VAL A 328 -13.88 7.88 5.53
C VAL A 328 -14.77 6.68 5.81
N LYS A 329 -14.64 5.64 5.00
CA LYS A 329 -15.40 4.41 5.16
C LYS A 329 -15.21 3.74 6.51
N THR A 330 -13.96 3.54 6.94
CA THR A 330 -13.67 2.85 8.20
C THR A 330 -14.08 3.67 9.41
N GLN A 331 -14.02 5.01 9.35
CA GLN A 331 -14.42 5.86 10.46
C GLN A 331 -15.95 5.95 10.60
N LEU A 332 -16.67 6.11 9.49
CA LEU A 332 -18.14 6.13 9.51
C LEU A 332 -18.74 4.75 9.86
N GLY A 333 -18.05 3.66 9.48
CA GLY A 333 -18.46 2.30 9.81
C GLY A 333 -18.08 1.81 11.22
N LEU A 334 -17.28 2.56 11.99
CA LEU A 334 -16.74 2.09 13.28
C LEU A 334 -17.79 2.05 14.39
N PHE A 335 -18.69 3.03 14.41
CA PHE A 335 -19.73 3.17 15.42
C PHE A 335 -21.12 3.00 14.79
N ARG A 336 -22.11 2.65 15.61
CA ARG A 336 -23.53 2.67 15.26
C ARG A 336 -23.98 4.12 15.19
N CYS A 337 -24.50 4.52 14.04
CA CYS A 337 -25.11 5.82 13.84
C CYS A 337 -26.10 5.75 12.66
N GLU A 338 -27.25 6.39 12.78
CA GLU A 338 -28.29 6.39 11.75
C GLU A 338 -28.03 7.43 10.66
N ASN A 339 -27.37 8.54 11.00
CA ASN A 339 -27.10 9.64 10.08
C ASN A 339 -25.60 9.76 9.86
N VAL A 340 -25.13 9.36 8.67
CA VAL A 340 -23.70 9.44 8.34
C VAL A 340 -23.49 10.10 6.98
N GLU A 341 -22.49 10.97 6.92
CA GLU A 341 -22.08 11.63 5.69
C GLU A 341 -20.55 11.64 5.59
N GLY A 342 -20.04 11.28 4.42
CA GLY A 342 -18.63 11.31 4.10
C GLY A 342 -18.36 12.00 2.77
N HIS A 343 -17.25 12.74 2.71
CA HIS A 343 -16.75 13.38 1.49
C HIS A 343 -15.24 13.32 1.42
N VAL A 344 -14.70 13.04 0.23
CA VAL A 344 -13.26 13.00 -0.04
C VAL A 344 -12.95 13.89 -1.23
N THR A 345 -11.99 14.78 -1.06
CA THR A 345 -11.31 15.47 -2.15
C THR A 345 -9.82 15.14 -2.08
N VAL A 346 -9.18 14.86 -3.20
CA VAL A 346 -7.73 14.63 -3.27
C VAL A 346 -7.12 15.65 -4.22
N ALA A 347 -6.12 16.39 -3.73
CA ALA A 347 -5.43 17.43 -4.45
C ALA A 347 -4.05 16.97 -4.93
N TYR A 348 -3.69 17.34 -6.15
CA TYR A 348 -2.30 17.30 -6.61
C TYR A 348 -1.48 18.42 -5.93
N THR A 349 -0.25 18.10 -5.55
CA THR A 349 0.74 19.09 -5.06
C THR A 349 2.12 18.80 -5.65
N ASN A 350 3.06 19.74 -5.57
CA ASN A 350 4.44 19.57 -6.02
C ASN A 350 5.32 18.85 -4.98
N THR A 351 4.75 17.84 -4.31
CA THR A 351 5.45 16.98 -3.35
C THR A 351 5.56 15.55 -3.89
N PRO A 352 6.46 14.68 -3.35
CA PRO A 352 6.58 13.30 -3.81
C PRO A 352 5.27 12.53 -3.71
N THR A 353 5.00 11.68 -4.69
CA THR A 353 3.77 10.89 -4.77
C THR A 353 3.62 9.92 -3.59
N THR A 354 2.37 9.66 -3.18
CA THR A 354 2.06 8.72 -2.09
C THR A 354 1.99 7.25 -2.55
N ALA A 355 1.97 6.31 -1.60
CA ALA A 355 1.60 4.91 -1.85
C ALA A 355 0.82 4.34 -0.66
N GLY A 356 0.43 3.07 -0.76
CA GLY A 356 -0.15 2.38 0.38
C GLY A 356 0.80 2.37 1.56
N PHE A 357 0.30 2.63 2.77
CA PHE A 357 1.04 2.51 4.02
C PHE A 357 0.24 1.64 4.99
N ARG A 358 0.90 0.78 5.77
CA ARG A 358 0.32 0.00 6.88
C ARG A 358 -0.80 0.77 7.62
N GLY A 359 -2.00 0.20 7.58
CA GLY A 359 -3.23 0.77 8.12
C GLY A 359 -4.15 1.44 7.07
N TYR A 360 -3.60 1.91 5.95
CA TYR A 360 -4.30 2.39 4.75
C TYR A 360 -5.52 3.30 5.02
N GLY A 361 -5.26 4.52 5.47
CA GLY A 361 -6.28 5.51 5.85
C GLY A 361 -6.74 5.41 7.30
N ASN A 362 -6.61 4.23 7.94
CA ASN A 362 -7.13 4.03 9.29
C ASN A 362 -6.35 4.81 10.36
N PRO A 363 -5.00 4.90 10.34
CA PRO A 363 -4.27 5.76 11.28
C PRO A 363 -4.70 7.23 11.18
N GLU A 364 -4.89 7.72 9.95
CA GLU A 364 -5.30 9.09 9.64
C GLU A 364 -6.70 9.36 10.19
N GLY A 365 -7.65 8.49 9.90
CA GLY A 365 -9.03 8.59 10.38
C GLY A 365 -9.21 8.41 11.88
N ALA A 366 -8.53 7.40 12.43
CA ALA A 366 -8.61 7.10 13.86
C ALA A 366 -8.08 8.25 14.71
N PHE A 367 -7.10 9.02 14.22
CA PHE A 367 -6.67 10.22 14.90
C PHE A 367 -7.86 11.18 15.13
N VAL A 368 -8.58 11.58 14.09
CA VAL A 368 -9.67 12.56 14.23
C VAL A 368 -10.92 11.96 14.89
N SER A 369 -11.31 10.73 14.53
CA SER A 369 -12.53 10.10 15.05
C SER A 369 -12.44 9.78 16.53
N GLN A 370 -11.26 9.36 17.01
CA GLN A 370 -11.07 9.03 18.42
C GLN A 370 -10.94 10.28 19.29
N GLN A 371 -10.45 11.42 18.74
CA GLN A 371 -10.54 12.71 19.44
C GLN A 371 -12.00 13.17 19.56
N ALA A 372 -12.77 13.12 18.47
CA ALA A 372 -14.15 13.59 18.47
C ALA A 372 -15.04 12.80 19.43
N ILE A 373 -14.92 11.46 19.49
CA ILE A 373 -15.73 10.68 20.44
C ILE A 373 -15.34 10.92 21.90
N ASP A 374 -14.07 11.22 22.20
CA ASP A 374 -13.65 11.65 23.54
C ASP A 374 -14.25 13.02 23.90
N MET A 375 -14.33 13.96 22.94
CA MET A 375 -15.00 15.25 23.11
C MET A 375 -16.51 15.07 23.34
N CYS A 376 -17.16 14.14 22.63
CA CYS A 376 -18.55 13.78 22.90
C CYS A 376 -18.73 13.28 24.34
N ALA A 377 -17.84 12.39 24.79
CA ALA A 377 -17.86 11.84 26.14
C ALA A 377 -17.77 12.95 27.21
N GLU A 378 -16.86 13.91 27.02
CA GLU A 378 -16.71 15.09 27.89
C GLU A 378 -17.97 15.96 27.91
N LYS A 379 -18.60 16.20 26.74
CA LYS A 379 -19.80 17.06 26.63
C LYS A 379 -21.00 16.51 27.39
N VAL A 380 -21.22 15.19 27.36
CA VAL A 380 -22.38 14.56 28.01
C VAL A 380 -22.03 13.91 29.36
N GLY A 381 -20.77 14.05 29.81
CA GLY A 381 -20.34 13.64 31.15
C GLY A 381 -20.24 12.13 31.36
N ILE A 382 -19.88 11.37 30.32
CA ILE A 382 -19.70 9.91 30.38
C ILE A 382 -18.24 9.52 30.15
N SER A 383 -17.85 8.32 30.60
CA SER A 383 -16.49 7.82 30.40
C SER A 383 -16.20 7.56 28.91
N PRO A 384 -14.96 7.78 28.43
CA PRO A 384 -14.53 7.38 27.09
C PRO A 384 -14.74 5.89 26.78
N ILE A 385 -14.73 5.04 27.82
CA ILE A 385 -15.06 3.61 27.69
C ILE A 385 -16.55 3.43 27.43
N ASP A 386 -17.39 4.07 28.24
CA ASP A 386 -18.84 3.84 28.23
C ASP A 386 -19.46 4.33 26.93
N ILE A 387 -19.04 5.50 26.42
CA ILE A 387 -19.53 6.00 25.12
C ILE A 387 -19.17 5.05 23.98
N ARG A 388 -17.98 4.43 24.00
CA ARG A 388 -17.58 3.47 22.97
C ARG A 388 -18.39 2.18 23.11
N LEU A 389 -18.50 1.62 24.32
CA LEU A 389 -19.29 0.39 24.55
C LEU A 389 -20.77 0.52 24.19
N LYS A 390 -21.32 1.74 24.29
CA LYS A 390 -22.68 2.10 23.86
C LYS A 390 -22.83 2.07 22.34
N ASN A 391 -21.82 2.56 21.61
CA ASN A 391 -21.90 2.81 20.17
C ASN A 391 -21.11 1.83 19.29
N ILE A 392 -20.30 0.92 19.84
CA ILE A 392 -19.66 -0.11 19.01
C ILE A 392 -20.70 -1.03 18.36
N ARG A 393 -20.37 -1.52 17.17
CA ARG A 393 -21.17 -2.51 16.46
C ARG A 393 -21.07 -3.91 17.07
N THR A 394 -22.12 -4.69 16.93
CA THR A 394 -22.25 -6.08 17.40
C THR A 394 -22.46 -7.07 16.26
N GLU A 395 -22.42 -8.36 16.56
CA GLU A 395 -22.68 -9.42 15.57
C GLU A 395 -24.05 -9.22 14.88
N GLY A 396 -24.10 -9.47 13.57
CA GLY A 396 -25.27 -9.27 12.72
C GLY A 396 -25.46 -7.83 12.19
N GLU A 397 -24.83 -6.82 12.79
CA GLU A 397 -24.82 -5.45 12.26
C GLU A 397 -23.82 -5.30 11.11
N PRO A 398 -23.96 -4.30 10.22
CA PRO A 398 -23.01 -4.14 9.12
C PRO A 398 -21.58 -3.89 9.62
N SER A 399 -20.59 -4.43 8.93
CA SER A 399 -19.18 -4.26 9.25
C SER A 399 -18.67 -2.84 8.99
N LEU A 400 -17.39 -2.60 9.30
CA LEU A 400 -16.68 -1.36 8.94
C LEU A 400 -16.74 -1.05 7.44
N LEU A 401 -17.03 -2.08 6.62
CA LEU A 401 -17.16 -1.95 5.18
C LEU A 401 -18.60 -1.72 4.73
N GLU A 402 -19.59 -1.69 5.63
CA GLU A 402 -21.05 -1.56 5.41
C GLU A 402 -21.72 -2.60 4.49
N SER A 403 -20.97 -3.25 3.61
CA SER A 403 -21.47 -4.17 2.58
C SER A 403 -21.72 -5.59 3.06
N VAL A 404 -21.20 -5.96 4.23
CA VAL A 404 -21.30 -7.31 4.81
C VAL A 404 -21.53 -7.23 6.32
N PRO A 405 -22.31 -8.16 6.92
CA PRO A 405 -22.51 -8.19 8.36
C PRO A 405 -21.24 -8.58 9.12
N LEU A 406 -21.12 -8.12 10.36
CA LEU A 406 -20.15 -8.64 11.32
C LEU A 406 -20.59 -10.02 11.77
N GLU A 407 -19.93 -11.06 11.29
CA GLU A 407 -20.20 -12.42 11.74
C GLU A 407 -19.74 -12.62 13.19
N HIS A 408 -18.56 -12.08 13.52
CA HIS A 408 -17.95 -12.21 14.84
C HIS A 408 -17.27 -10.91 15.27
N THR A 409 -17.45 -10.52 16.52
CA THR A 409 -16.69 -9.41 17.12
C THR A 409 -16.40 -9.65 18.59
N ARG A 410 -15.18 -9.33 19.00
CA ARG A 410 -14.73 -9.36 20.41
C ARG A 410 -14.32 -7.98 20.92
N LEU A 411 -14.77 -6.92 20.25
CA LEU A 411 -14.33 -5.55 20.54
C LEU A 411 -14.74 -5.10 21.95
N ARG A 412 -15.93 -5.49 22.42
CA ARG A 412 -16.38 -5.25 23.80
C ARG A 412 -15.42 -5.88 24.80
N GLU A 413 -15.08 -7.15 24.60
CA GLU A 413 -14.18 -7.91 25.46
C GLU A 413 -12.76 -7.32 25.44
N CYS A 414 -12.27 -6.87 24.28
CA CYS A 414 -11.00 -6.16 24.15
C CYS A 414 -10.98 -4.85 24.96
N ILE A 415 -12.04 -4.04 24.87
CA ILE A 415 -12.17 -2.79 25.63
C ILE A 415 -12.18 -3.09 27.13
N MET A 416 -13.03 -4.01 27.58
CA MET A 416 -13.18 -4.34 28.99
C MET A 416 -11.90 -4.94 29.59
N SER A 417 -11.29 -5.90 28.88
CA SER A 417 -10.03 -6.54 29.30
C SER A 417 -8.87 -5.53 29.35
N GLY A 418 -8.78 -4.65 28.36
CA GLY A 418 -7.79 -3.58 28.34
C GLY A 418 -7.97 -2.60 29.49
N ALA A 419 -9.21 -2.19 29.76
CA ALA A 419 -9.57 -1.29 30.84
C ALA A 419 -9.27 -1.87 32.23
N GLU A 420 -9.64 -3.13 32.46
CA GLU A 420 -9.38 -3.85 33.71
C GLU A 420 -7.87 -3.97 33.96
N ARG A 421 -7.10 -4.50 32.99
CA ARG A 421 -5.64 -4.68 33.11
C ARG A 421 -4.91 -3.36 33.26
N PHE A 422 -5.42 -2.30 32.67
CA PHE A 422 -4.87 -0.96 32.83
C PHE A 422 -5.24 -0.32 34.18
N GLY A 423 -6.27 -0.80 34.88
CA GLY A 423 -6.83 -0.14 36.07
C GLY A 423 -7.49 1.20 35.71
N TRP A 424 -8.30 1.21 34.64
CA TRP A 424 -8.89 2.43 34.08
C TRP A 424 -9.71 3.20 35.11
N ASN A 425 -10.59 2.54 35.86
CA ASN A 425 -11.49 3.21 36.80
C ASN A 425 -10.74 4.04 37.84
N ASP A 426 -9.69 3.48 38.46
CA ASP A 426 -8.88 4.19 39.47
C ASP A 426 -8.13 5.38 38.88
N LYS A 427 -7.59 5.21 37.66
CA LYS A 427 -6.84 6.26 36.96
C LYS A 427 -7.75 7.37 36.43
N TRP A 428 -8.96 7.01 36.02
CA TRP A 428 -9.98 7.92 35.50
C TRP A 428 -10.77 8.63 36.59
N ALA A 429 -10.89 8.05 37.80
CA ALA A 429 -11.55 8.71 38.93
C ALA A 429 -10.94 10.08 39.31
N GLY A 430 -9.67 10.31 38.94
CA GLY A 430 -8.99 11.60 39.08
C GLY A 430 -9.08 12.53 37.84
N TRP A 431 -9.88 12.17 36.83
CA TRP A 431 -10.08 12.97 35.62
C TRP A 431 -10.81 14.30 35.94
N GLY A 432 -10.50 15.35 35.18
CA GLY A 432 -10.97 16.72 35.46
C GLY A 432 -10.30 17.41 36.67
N VAL A 433 -9.61 16.67 37.55
CA VAL A 433 -8.87 17.26 38.68
C VAL A 433 -7.58 17.92 38.18
N LYS A 434 -7.55 19.27 38.16
CA LYS A 434 -6.36 20.04 37.80
C LYS A 434 -5.23 19.77 38.79
N LYS A 435 -4.23 18.98 38.38
CA LYS A 435 -2.98 18.82 39.13
C LYS A 435 -2.03 19.98 38.82
N MET A 436 -1.60 20.69 39.86
CA MET A 436 -0.60 21.75 39.77
C MET A 436 0.81 21.14 39.63
N GLY A 437 1.68 21.77 38.83
CA GLY A 437 3.07 21.35 38.66
C GLY A 437 3.51 21.19 37.20
N ARG A 438 4.83 21.07 37.02
CA ARG A 438 5.50 21.02 35.70
C ARG A 438 5.25 19.70 34.94
N ARG A 439 4.95 18.61 35.64
CA ARG A 439 4.72 17.28 35.05
C ARG A 439 3.28 16.87 35.27
N ARG A 440 2.56 16.66 34.16
CA ARG A 440 1.18 16.16 34.16
C ARG A 440 1.15 14.79 33.48
N ARG A 441 0.18 13.96 33.87
CA ARG A 441 -0.05 12.64 33.27
C ARG A 441 -1.49 12.60 32.77
N GLY A 442 -1.67 12.22 31.52
CA GLY A 442 -2.97 11.89 30.94
C GLY A 442 -3.11 10.38 30.80
N VAL A 443 -4.35 9.94 30.70
CA VAL A 443 -4.71 8.59 30.25
C VAL A 443 -5.68 8.76 29.08
N GLY A 444 -5.61 7.86 28.12
CA GLY A 444 -6.42 7.91 26.91
C GLY A 444 -6.60 6.51 26.35
N MET A 445 -7.60 6.34 25.51
CA MET A 445 -7.90 5.07 24.88
C MET A 445 -8.41 5.32 23.46
N ALA A 446 -8.22 4.34 22.58
CA ALA A 446 -8.73 4.37 21.22
C ALA A 446 -9.23 2.99 20.82
N VAL A 447 -10.23 2.94 19.96
CA VAL A 447 -10.63 1.74 19.23
C VAL A 447 -10.35 1.97 17.76
N VAL A 448 -9.73 1.00 17.11
CA VAL A 448 -9.41 1.05 15.69
C VAL A 448 -9.76 -0.31 15.10
N GLY A 449 -10.42 -0.28 13.95
CA GLY A 449 -10.64 -1.45 13.12
C GLY A 449 -9.76 -1.42 11.89
N HIS A 450 -9.42 -2.58 11.35
CA HIS A 450 -8.80 -2.74 10.03
C HIS A 450 -9.33 -4.02 9.41
N ALA A 451 -9.42 -4.04 8.08
CA ALA A 451 -9.87 -5.23 7.37
C ALA A 451 -8.74 -6.27 7.28
N SER A 452 -9.13 -7.53 7.06
CA SER A 452 -8.23 -8.65 6.73
C SER A 452 -8.62 -9.16 5.36
N GLY A 453 -8.18 -8.47 4.31
CA GLY A 453 -8.72 -8.55 2.96
C GLY A 453 -9.55 -7.31 2.60
N ALA A 454 -9.75 -7.08 1.31
CA ALA A 454 -10.54 -6.01 0.73
C ALA A 454 -11.82 -6.56 0.06
N GLY A 455 -12.35 -7.68 0.58
CA GLY A 455 -13.51 -8.37 0.02
C GLY A 455 -14.72 -7.46 -0.01
N GLY A 456 -15.45 -7.45 -1.13
CA GLY A 456 -16.52 -6.48 -1.41
C GLY A 456 -16.04 -5.21 -2.13
N HIS A 457 -14.73 -4.98 -2.27
CA HIS A 457 -14.14 -3.88 -3.06
C HIS A 457 -13.12 -4.33 -4.08
N LEU A 458 -12.38 -5.38 -3.78
CA LEU A 458 -11.51 -6.09 -4.72
C LEU A 458 -12.04 -7.51 -4.87
N LEU A 459 -11.69 -8.14 -5.99
CA LEU A 459 -11.75 -9.59 -6.05
C LEU A 459 -10.85 -10.12 -4.92
N GLU A 460 -11.31 -11.05 -4.09
CA GLU A 460 -10.51 -11.59 -2.99
C GLU A 460 -10.48 -13.11 -3.12
N HIS A 461 -9.42 -13.61 -3.77
CA HIS A 461 -9.19 -15.04 -3.92
C HIS A 461 -7.69 -15.33 -3.84
N SER A 462 -7.37 -16.60 -3.60
CA SER A 462 -6.02 -17.12 -3.69
C SER A 462 -6.10 -18.59 -4.08
N SER A 463 -4.94 -19.17 -4.38
CA SER A 463 -4.81 -20.58 -4.73
C SER A 463 -3.61 -21.17 -4.00
N ALA A 464 -3.71 -22.46 -3.66
CA ALA A 464 -2.64 -23.22 -3.08
C ALA A 464 -2.53 -24.59 -3.74
N ILE A 465 -1.30 -25.05 -3.97
CA ILE A 465 -1.03 -26.39 -4.50
C ILE A 465 -0.13 -27.12 -3.52
N PHE A 466 -0.56 -28.32 -3.11
CA PHE A 466 0.31 -29.28 -2.43
C PHE A 466 0.87 -30.26 -3.46
N LYS A 467 2.19 -30.23 -3.66
CA LYS A 467 2.92 -31.26 -4.42
C LYS A 467 3.65 -32.16 -3.44
N VAL A 468 3.07 -33.34 -3.17
CA VAL A 468 3.73 -34.38 -2.35
C VAL A 468 4.85 -35.03 -3.15
N MET A 469 6.00 -35.15 -2.51
CA MET A 469 7.23 -35.70 -3.07
C MET A 469 7.37 -37.18 -2.68
N GLU A 470 8.22 -37.91 -3.38
CA GLU A 470 8.46 -39.33 -3.20
C GLU A 470 9.07 -39.68 -1.83
N ASP A 471 9.72 -38.72 -1.17
CA ASP A 471 10.28 -38.86 0.18
C ASP A 471 9.28 -38.53 1.32
N GLY A 472 8.02 -38.27 0.96
CA GLY A 472 6.95 -37.91 1.89
C GLY A 472 6.96 -36.44 2.32
N SER A 473 7.88 -35.61 1.82
CA SER A 473 7.80 -34.14 1.95
C SER A 473 6.76 -33.55 1.00
N ALA A 474 6.44 -32.27 1.16
CA ALA A 474 5.55 -31.56 0.25
C ALA A 474 6.03 -30.14 -0.05
N ASN A 475 5.94 -29.76 -1.32
CA ASN A 475 6.03 -28.36 -1.72
C ASN A 475 4.64 -27.72 -1.66
N LEU A 476 4.50 -26.69 -0.83
CA LEU A 476 3.33 -25.82 -0.76
C LEU A 476 3.56 -24.60 -1.66
N ILE A 477 2.95 -24.62 -2.85
CA ILE A 477 3.08 -23.54 -3.85
C ILE A 477 1.96 -22.54 -3.63
N VAL A 478 2.31 -21.31 -3.27
CA VAL A 478 1.41 -20.18 -2.94
C VAL A 478 2.09 -18.86 -3.33
N SER A 479 1.35 -17.78 -3.49
CA SER A 479 1.92 -16.48 -3.93
C SER A 479 1.83 -15.31 -2.90
N PRO A 480 2.11 -15.50 -1.60
CA PRO A 480 2.31 -14.37 -0.69
C PRO A 480 3.67 -13.70 -0.90
N SER A 481 3.73 -12.37 -0.79
CA SER A 481 5.00 -11.66 -0.63
C SER A 481 5.46 -11.67 0.83
N GLU A 482 6.59 -12.33 1.11
CA GLU A 482 7.22 -12.37 2.44
C GLU A 482 8.15 -11.16 2.64
N MET A 483 7.68 -10.18 3.41
CA MET A 483 8.36 -8.91 3.67
C MET A 483 8.91 -8.79 5.10
N GLY A 484 8.99 -9.90 5.82
CA GLY A 484 9.39 -9.96 7.22
C GLY A 484 8.25 -10.32 8.18
N GLN A 485 6.99 -10.27 7.75
CA GLN A 485 5.83 -10.59 8.60
C GLN A 485 5.72 -12.07 9.00
N GLY A 486 6.43 -12.98 8.32
CA GLY A 486 6.47 -14.40 8.66
C GLY A 486 5.31 -15.22 8.09
N ILE A 487 4.75 -14.78 6.96
CA ILE A 487 3.60 -15.43 6.31
C ILE A 487 3.94 -16.84 5.83
N LEU A 488 5.16 -17.10 5.36
CA LEU A 488 5.52 -18.45 4.86
C LEU A 488 5.39 -19.51 5.97
N GLY A 489 5.88 -19.19 7.17
CA GLY A 489 5.75 -20.08 8.33
C GLY A 489 4.29 -20.25 8.80
N VAL A 490 3.49 -19.18 8.73
CA VAL A 490 2.05 -19.25 9.06
C VAL A 490 1.31 -20.15 8.08
N LEU A 491 1.55 -20.03 6.78
CA LEU A 491 0.91 -20.88 5.77
C LEU A 491 1.37 -22.34 5.88
N ALA A 492 2.65 -22.58 6.17
CA ALA A 492 3.13 -23.94 6.44
C ALA A 492 2.47 -24.56 7.69
N GLN A 493 2.20 -23.78 8.74
CA GLN A 493 1.45 -24.25 9.93
C GLN A 493 0.01 -24.62 9.58
N ILE A 494 -0.69 -23.77 8.84
CA ILE A 494 -2.07 -24.06 8.38
C ILE A 494 -2.07 -25.32 7.51
N GLY A 495 -1.10 -25.42 6.60
CA GLY A 495 -0.90 -26.58 5.74
C GLY A 495 -0.65 -27.88 6.50
N ALA A 496 0.20 -27.85 7.52
CA ALA A 496 0.49 -29.00 8.38
C ALA A 496 -0.76 -29.48 9.12
N GLU A 497 -1.50 -28.57 9.76
CA GLU A 497 -2.73 -28.88 10.48
C GLU A 497 -3.79 -29.50 9.56
N ALA A 498 -4.02 -28.87 8.40
CA ALA A 498 -5.03 -29.32 7.46
C ALA A 498 -4.68 -30.68 6.80
N SER A 499 -3.42 -30.85 6.38
CA SER A 499 -2.96 -32.06 5.67
C SER A 499 -2.66 -33.24 6.61
N GLY A 500 -2.27 -32.97 7.85
CA GLY A 500 -1.72 -33.95 8.78
C GLY A 500 -0.24 -34.28 8.54
N LEU A 501 0.45 -33.56 7.65
CA LEU A 501 1.90 -33.66 7.48
C LEU A 501 2.63 -32.93 8.61
N GLU A 502 3.86 -33.37 8.90
CA GLU A 502 4.74 -32.65 9.82
C GLU A 502 5.17 -31.31 9.21
N TYR A 503 5.26 -30.27 10.03
CA TYR A 503 5.61 -28.92 9.57
C TYR A 503 6.96 -28.84 8.86
N ASP A 504 7.96 -29.57 9.35
CA ASP A 504 9.31 -29.63 8.79
C ASP A 504 9.38 -30.40 7.45
N LYS A 505 8.32 -31.13 7.10
CA LYS A 505 8.13 -31.77 5.80
C LYS A 505 7.49 -30.86 4.76
N ILE A 506 7.05 -29.65 5.13
CA ILE A 506 6.42 -28.70 4.22
C ILE A 506 7.41 -27.59 3.84
N ARG A 507 7.72 -27.49 2.55
CA ARG A 507 8.49 -26.39 1.97
C ARG A 507 7.57 -25.44 1.22
N THR A 508 7.51 -24.18 1.62
CA THR A 508 6.76 -23.15 0.89
C THR A 508 7.55 -22.68 -0.33
N VAL A 509 6.89 -22.63 -1.49
CA VAL A 509 7.42 -22.10 -2.76
C VAL A 509 6.59 -20.89 -3.14
N THR A 510 7.24 -19.76 -3.38
CA THR A 510 6.57 -18.49 -3.69
C THR A 510 7.46 -17.56 -4.52
N GLY A 511 6.93 -16.40 -4.92
CA GLY A 511 7.72 -15.30 -5.46
C GLY A 511 8.04 -15.38 -6.94
N ASP A 512 7.41 -16.26 -7.72
CA ASP A 512 7.61 -16.34 -9.18
C ASP A 512 6.26 -16.51 -9.88
N THR A 513 5.95 -15.63 -10.83
CA THR A 513 4.67 -15.64 -11.56
C THR A 513 4.51 -16.79 -12.55
N ASP A 514 5.59 -17.48 -12.93
CA ASP A 514 5.55 -18.66 -13.79
C ASP A 514 5.36 -19.95 -12.98
N VAL A 515 5.73 -19.92 -11.69
CA VAL A 515 5.62 -21.08 -10.78
C VAL A 515 4.33 -21.02 -9.96
N THR A 516 3.95 -19.83 -9.50
CA THR A 516 2.81 -19.65 -8.60
C THR A 516 1.53 -19.28 -9.34
N MET A 517 0.39 -19.72 -8.80
CA MET A 517 -0.91 -19.29 -9.29
C MET A 517 -1.17 -17.81 -8.97
N PHE A 518 -2.09 -17.20 -9.71
CA PHE A 518 -2.48 -15.81 -9.52
C PHE A 518 -2.89 -15.52 -8.07
N ASP A 519 -2.32 -14.46 -7.51
CA ASP A 519 -2.72 -13.84 -6.25
C ASP A 519 -2.56 -12.32 -6.39
N ILE A 520 -3.39 -11.56 -5.69
CA ILE A 520 -3.43 -10.10 -5.75
C ILE A 520 -2.24 -9.48 -4.99
N GLY A 521 -1.61 -10.26 -4.11
CA GLY A 521 -0.44 -9.87 -3.35
C GLY A 521 -0.73 -9.73 -1.86
N SER A 522 0.30 -9.35 -1.11
CA SER A 522 0.20 -9.12 0.34
C SER A 522 -0.16 -7.67 0.63
N HIS A 523 -1.47 -7.40 0.73
CA HIS A 523 -2.07 -6.12 1.11
C HIS A 523 -3.17 -6.30 2.16
N ALA A 524 -3.70 -5.20 2.72
CA ALA A 524 -4.88 -5.17 3.61
C ALA A 524 -4.93 -6.30 4.67
N SER A 525 -3.79 -6.71 5.21
CA SER A 525 -3.68 -7.81 6.18
C SER A 525 -4.33 -9.13 5.73
N ARG A 526 -4.44 -9.38 4.41
CA ARG A 526 -5.22 -10.47 3.84
C ARG A 526 -4.54 -11.84 3.91
N SER A 527 -3.21 -11.87 3.85
CA SER A 527 -2.47 -13.08 3.45
C SER A 527 -2.76 -14.28 4.35
N THR A 528 -2.85 -14.08 5.67
CA THR A 528 -3.17 -15.17 6.61
C THR A 528 -4.59 -15.70 6.40
N LEU A 529 -5.57 -14.84 6.17
CA LEU A 529 -6.96 -15.25 6.05
C LEU A 529 -7.21 -15.87 4.68
N VAL A 530 -6.94 -15.13 3.60
CA VAL A 530 -7.38 -15.54 2.25
C VAL A 530 -6.51 -16.65 1.70
N ILE A 531 -5.18 -16.50 1.78
CA ILE A 531 -4.26 -17.55 1.34
C ILE A 531 -4.30 -18.73 2.30
N GLY A 532 -4.42 -18.48 3.61
CA GLY A 532 -4.55 -19.53 4.62
C GLY A 532 -5.77 -20.44 4.38
N ASN A 533 -6.92 -19.88 4.03
CA ASN A 533 -8.10 -20.68 3.67
C ASN A 533 -7.82 -21.55 2.43
N ALA A 534 -7.20 -21.00 1.37
CA ALA A 534 -6.82 -21.80 0.20
C ALA A 534 -5.85 -22.94 0.55
N VAL A 535 -4.90 -22.68 1.46
CA VAL A 535 -3.97 -23.70 1.98
C VAL A 535 -4.69 -24.77 2.80
N ALA A 536 -5.64 -24.38 3.65
CA ALA A 536 -6.42 -25.31 4.45
C ALA A 536 -7.27 -26.23 3.55
N ASP A 537 -7.92 -25.67 2.53
CA ASP A 537 -8.70 -26.43 1.56
C ASP A 537 -7.82 -27.42 0.78
N ALA A 538 -6.68 -26.97 0.26
CA ALA A 538 -5.72 -27.82 -0.44
C ALA A 538 -5.14 -28.93 0.48
N GLY A 539 -4.86 -28.59 1.74
CA GLY A 539 -4.41 -29.54 2.76
C GLY A 539 -5.45 -30.63 3.04
N GLN A 540 -6.73 -30.26 3.14
CA GLN A 540 -7.81 -31.22 3.34
C GLN A 540 -8.03 -32.13 2.11
N GLN A 541 -7.82 -31.60 0.90
CA GLN A 541 -7.87 -32.39 -0.33
C GLN A 541 -6.76 -33.44 -0.37
N ILE A 542 -5.50 -33.06 -0.09
CA ILE A 542 -4.39 -34.03 -0.11
C ILE A 542 -4.53 -35.08 0.99
N LYS A 543 -4.99 -34.70 2.19
CA LYS A 543 -5.31 -35.65 3.27
C LYS A 543 -6.33 -36.70 2.85
N THR A 544 -7.34 -36.27 2.09
CA THR A 544 -8.37 -37.18 1.56
C THR A 544 -7.79 -38.14 0.52
N GLN A 545 -6.95 -37.65 -0.40
CA GLN A 545 -6.27 -38.49 -1.40
C GLN A 545 -5.33 -39.51 -0.75
N ILE A 546 -4.51 -39.08 0.22
CA ILE A 546 -3.61 -39.97 0.97
C ILE A 546 -4.40 -41.04 1.72
N ARG A 547 -5.50 -40.67 2.40
CA ARG A 547 -6.36 -41.64 3.10
C ARG A 547 -6.96 -42.68 2.16
N LYS A 548 -7.41 -42.27 0.97
CA LYS A 548 -7.91 -43.21 -0.03
C LYS A 548 -6.85 -44.22 -0.44
N LEU A 549 -5.64 -43.75 -0.76
CA LEU A 549 -4.51 -44.62 -1.09
C LEU A 549 -4.12 -45.55 0.07
N ALA A 550 -4.18 -45.06 1.31
CA ALA A 550 -3.91 -45.86 2.50
C ALA A 550 -4.95 -46.98 2.68
N VAL A 551 -6.23 -46.69 2.47
CA VAL A 551 -7.31 -47.70 2.51
C VAL A 551 -7.05 -48.78 1.46
N ASP A 552 -6.75 -48.38 0.22
CA ASP A 552 -6.45 -49.32 -0.88
C ASP A 552 -5.20 -50.17 -0.60
N HIS A 553 -4.16 -49.58 0.01
CA HIS A 553 -2.89 -50.26 0.31
C HIS A 553 -2.98 -51.21 1.51
N PHE A 554 -3.66 -50.79 2.58
CA PHE A 554 -3.78 -51.57 3.82
C PHE A 554 -5.02 -52.47 3.86
N ALA A 555 -5.82 -52.51 2.78
CA ALA A 555 -7.05 -53.29 2.66
C ALA A 555 -8.07 -53.03 3.80
N LEU A 556 -8.23 -51.76 4.18
CA LEU A 556 -9.12 -51.32 5.27
C LEU A 556 -10.56 -51.09 4.84
#